data_AF-A0A957TIV3-F1
#
_entry.id   AF-A0A957TIV3-F1
#
_cell.length_a   1.000
_cell.length_b   1.000
_cell.length_c   1.000
_cell.angle_alpha   90.00
_cell.angle_beta   90.00
_cell.angle_gamma   90.00
#
_symmetry.space_group_name_H-M   'P 1'
#
loop_
_entity.id
_entity.type
_entity.pdbx_description
1 polymer ?
#
loop_
_entity_poly.entity_id
_entity_poly.type
_entity_poly.pdbx_seq_one_letter_code
_entity_poly.pdbx_strand_id
1 'polypeptide(L)' 'LNEINTMPGFTQSSMYPKLWEASGLSYPALVDRLLALALERHEDRACNSTVRH' A
#
# COMPACT_ATOMS: atom_id res chain seq x y z
N LEU A 1 9.23 -0.76 22.16
CA LEU A 1 9.23 -0.89 20.69
C LEU A 1 7.95 -1.64 20.34
N ASN A 2 6.98 -1.01 19.67
CA ASN A 2 5.72 -1.68 19.34
C ASN A 2 5.86 -2.48 18.04
N GLU A 3 5.14 -3.60 17.97
CA GLU A 3 5.15 -4.55 16.86
C GLU A 3 4.79 -3.89 15.53
N ILE A 4 5.59 -4.13 14.49
CA ILE A 4 5.34 -3.59 13.14
C ILE A 4 4.41 -4.55 12.40
N ASN A 5 3.19 -4.09 12.13
CA ASN A 5 2.20 -4.85 11.37
C ASN A 5 2.37 -4.57 9.87
N THR A 6 2.81 -5.58 9.12
CA THR A 6 2.95 -5.50 7.65
C THR A 6 1.63 -5.73 6.91
N MET A 7 0.63 -6.31 7.57
CA MET A 7 -0.74 -6.48 7.05
C MET A 7 -1.76 -6.03 8.11
N PRO A 8 -2.03 -4.72 8.23
CA PRO A 8 -3.05 -4.23 9.14
C PRO A 8 -4.46 -4.58 8.64
N GLY A 9 -5.44 -4.56 9.54
CA GLY A 9 -6.85 -4.61 9.15
C GLY A 9 -7.17 -3.52 8.12
N PHE A 10 -7.87 -3.90 7.05
CA PHE A 10 -8.06 -3.06 5.87
C PHE A 10 -9.53 -2.71 5.59
N THR A 11 -10.43 -2.99 6.54
CA THR A 11 -11.83 -2.55 6.43
C THR A 11 -11.93 -1.06 6.78
N GLN A 12 -13.00 -0.38 6.34
CA GLN A 12 -13.26 1.03 6.69
C GLN A 12 -13.22 1.30 8.20
N SER A 13 -13.60 0.33 9.03
CA SER A 13 -13.58 0.46 10.50
C SER A 13 -12.20 0.25 11.14
N SER A 14 -11.25 -0.30 10.40
CA SER A 14 -9.91 -0.64 10.87
C SER A 14 -9.06 0.60 11.17
N MET A 15 -8.06 0.43 12.05
CA MET A 15 -7.18 1.54 12.47
C MET A 15 -6.39 2.13 11.29
N TYR A 16 -5.92 1.29 10.36
CA TYR A 16 -5.07 1.75 9.26
C TYR A 16 -5.81 2.74 8.34
N PRO A 17 -6.98 2.44 7.76
CA PRO A 17 -7.77 3.44 7.02
C PRO A 17 -8.11 4.71 7.80
N LYS A 18 -8.47 4.59 9.08
CA LYS A 18 -8.84 5.74 9.93
C LYS A 18 -7.70 6.74 10.12
N LEU A 19 -6.46 6.26 10.27
CA LEU A 19 -5.29 7.13 10.39
C LEU A 19 -5.04 7.92 9.09
N TRP A 20 -5.28 7.28 7.94
CA TRP A 20 -5.17 7.94 6.63
C TRP A 20 -6.30 8.94 6.39
N GLU A 21 -7.53 8.62 6.79
CA GLU A 21 -8.65 9.58 6.75
C GLU A 21 -8.38 10.81 7.63
N ALA A 22 -7.84 10.61 8.84
CA ALA A 22 -7.43 11.71 9.71
C ALA A 22 -6.31 12.57 9.09
N SER A 23 -5.52 12.00 8.17
CA SER A 23 -4.50 12.71 7.39
C SER A 23 -5.06 13.36 6.11
N GLY A 24 -6.37 13.27 5.87
CA GLY A 24 -7.06 13.85 4.71
C GLY A 24 -7.18 12.94 3.49
N LEU A 25 -6.81 11.65 3.59
CA LEU A 25 -6.92 10.68 2.50
C LEU A 25 -8.13 9.77 2.69
N SER A 26 -9.12 9.87 1.81
CA SER A 26 -10.32 9.03 1.88
C SER A 26 -10.00 7.56 1.62
N TYR A 27 -10.82 6.65 2.17
CA TYR A 27 -10.64 5.21 1.96
C TYR A 27 -10.56 4.80 0.46
N PRO A 28 -11.42 5.29 -0.46
CA PRO A 28 -11.27 5.00 -1.88
C PRO A 28 -9.92 5.46 -2.46
N ALA A 29 -9.48 6.68 -2.12
CA ALA A 29 -8.21 7.20 -2.58
C ALA A 29 -7.01 6.42 -2.03
N LEU A 30 -7.12 5.90 -0.80
CA LEU A 30 -6.13 4.99 -0.22
C LEU A 30 -6.03 3.67 -1.01
N VAL A 31 -7.18 3.08 -1.37
CA VAL A 31 -7.24 1.85 -2.18
C VAL A 31 -6.60 2.08 -3.55
N ASP A 32 -6.96 3.17 -4.23
CA ASP A 32 -6.40 3.53 -5.53
C ASP A 32 -4.88 3.71 -5.46
N ARG A 33 -4.39 4.36 -4.41
CA ARG A 33 -2.95 4.56 -4.19
C ARG A 33 -2.21 3.24 -3.99
N LEU A 34 -2.75 2.31 -3.20
CA LEU A 34 -2.11 1.00 -2.99
C LEU A 34 -2.11 0.16 -4.27
N LEU A 35 -3.18 0.24 -5.06
CA LEU A 35 -3.24 -0.42 -6.36
C LEU A 35 -2.18 0.14 -7.31
N ALA A 36 -2.05 1.46 -7.40
CA ALA A 36 -1.01 2.10 -8.21
C ALA A 36 0.40 1.67 -7.79
N LEU A 37 0.69 1.66 -6.49
CA LEU A 37 1.97 1.19 -5.96
C LEU A 37 2.23 -0.28 -6.26
N ALA A 38 1.20 -1.13 -6.24
CA ALA A 38 1.33 -2.53 -6.57
C ALA A 38 1.68 -2.75 -8.05
N LEU A 39 1.07 -1.96 -8.94
CA LEU A 39 1.35 -1.96 -10.38
C LEU A 39 2.76 -1.46 -10.66
N GLU A 40 3.14 -0.30 -10.11
CA GLU A 40 4.49 0.27 -10.24
C GLU A 40 5.56 -0.74 -9.81
N ARG A 41 5.39 -1.34 -8.63
CA ARG A 41 6.32 -2.36 -8.12
C ARG A 41 6.33 -3.64 -8.97
N HIS A 42 5.23 -3.96 -9.65
CA HIS A 42 5.18 -5.11 -10.56
C HIS A 42 5.94 -4.81 -11.85
N GLU A 43 5.75 -3.63 -12.44
CA GLU A 43 6.47 -3.15 -13.62
C GLU A 43 7.98 -3.05 -13.37
N ASP A 44 8.39 -2.46 -12.25
CA ASP A 44 9.80 -2.39 -11.83
C ASP A 44 10.44 -3.78 -11.77
N ARG A 45 9.75 -4.74 -11.13
CA ARG A 45 10.25 -6.12 -11.03
C ARG A 45 10.32 -6.80 -12.38
N ALA A 46 9.34 -6.59 -13.25
CA ALA A 46 9.37 -7.14 -14.61
C ALA A 46 10.55 -6.58 -15.43
N CYS A 47 10.83 -5.28 -15.31
CA CYS A 47 11.96 -4.63 -15.99
C CYS A 47 13.32 -5.08 -15.44
N ASN A 48 13.47 -5.16 -14.11
CA ASN A 48 14.71 -5.58 -13.46
C ASN A 48 15.01 -7.10 -13.56
N SER A 49 14.10 -7.90 -14.13
CA SER A 49 14.26 -9.36 -14.24
C SER A 49 15.21 -9.83 -15.35
N THR A 50 15.71 -8.94 -16.22
CA THR A 50 16.55 -9.31 -17.39
C THR A 50 17.98 -8.80 -17.37
N VAL A 51 18.43 -8.17 -16.29
CA VAL A 51 19.88 -7.92 -16.07
C VAL A 51 20.42 -8.99 -15.12
N ARG A 52 20.42 -10.25 -15.58
CA ARG A 52 21.28 -11.30 -15.02
C ARG A 52 22.44 -11.47 -15.99
N HIS A 53 23.65 -11.29 -15.47
CA HIS A 53 24.94 -11.58 -16.12
C HIS A 53 24.97 -12.95 -16.77
#